data_AF-A0A3A8WN33-F1
#
_entry.id   AF-A0A3A8WN33-F1
#
_cell.length_a   1.000
_cell.length_b   1.000
_cell.length_c   1.000
_cell.angle_alpha   90.00
_cell.angle_beta   90.00
_cell.angle_gamma   90.00
#
_symmetry.space_group_name_H-M   'P 1'
#
loop_
_entity.id
_entity.type
_entity.pdbx_description
1 polymer ?
#
loop_
_entity_poly.entity_id
_entity_poly.type
_entity_poly.pdbx_seq_one_letter_code
_entity_poly.pdbx_strand_id
1 'polypeptide(L)' 'MEALVISPDFTIEDIHKIREQNYERTKDMTVAEKVAYYNNSGKEAEREIERRRALKRKAVASM' A
#
# COMPACT_ATOMS: atom_id res chain seq x y z
N MET A 1 4.63 -16.18 4.85
CA MET A 1 3.43 -15.65 4.18
C MET A 1 3.69 -15.73 2.69
N GLU A 2 2.76 -16.29 1.92
CA GLU A 2 2.86 -16.30 0.46
C GLU A 2 2.88 -14.86 -0.08
N ALA A 3 3.58 -14.65 -1.19
CA ALA A 3 3.64 -13.36 -1.86
C ALA A 3 2.25 -13.04 -2.44
N LEU A 4 1.74 -11.84 -2.13
CA LEU A 4 0.48 -11.39 -2.68
C LEU A 4 0.65 -11.09 -4.17
N VAL A 5 0.02 -11.89 -5.02
CA VAL A 5 -0.01 -11.68 -6.47
C VAL A 5 -1.19 -10.77 -6.80
N ILE A 6 -0.89 -9.59 -7.34
CA ILE A 6 -1.89 -8.60 -7.76
C ILE A 6 -1.98 -8.63 -9.29
N SER A 7 -3.20 -8.69 -9.82
CA SER A 7 -3.45 -8.59 -11.26
C SER A 7 -2.92 -7.26 -11.83
N PRO A 8 -2.32 -7.25 -13.04
CA PRO A 8 -1.98 -6.01 -13.73
C PRO A 8 -3.17 -5.06 -13.94
N ASP A 9 -4.37 -5.61 -14.09
CA ASP A 9 -5.60 -4.85 -14.32
C ASP A 9 -6.27 -4.35 -13.03
N PHE A 10 -5.74 -4.74 -11.86
CA PHE A 10 -6.25 -4.45 -10.51
C PHE A 10 -7.78 -4.60 -10.37
N THR A 11 -8.21 -5.78 -9.95
CA THR A 11 -9.61 -6.20 -9.89
C THR A 11 -10.20 -6.08 -8.48
N ILE A 12 -11.52 -6.27 -8.36
CA ILE A 12 -12.20 -6.35 -7.06
C ILE A 12 -11.63 -7.49 -6.20
N GLU A 13 -11.25 -8.59 -6.83
CA GLU A 13 -10.67 -9.74 -6.13
C GLU A 13 -9.30 -9.42 -5.52
N ASP A 14 -8.51 -8.58 -6.18
CA ASP A 14 -7.24 -8.09 -5.63
C ASP A 14 -7.49 -7.27 -4.35
N ILE A 15 -8.56 -6.48 -4.30
CA ILE A 15 -8.95 -5.73 -3.09
C ILE A 15 -9.30 -6.70 -1.95
N HIS A 16 -10.06 -7.77 -2.24
CA HIS A 16 -10.41 -8.77 -1.24
C HIS A 16 -9.16 -9.45 -0.67
N LYS A 17 -8.25 -9.90 -1.52
CA LYS A 17 -6.99 -10.54 -1.10
C LYS A 17 -6.10 -9.60 -0.28
N ILE A 18 -6.00 -8.32 -0.67
CA ILE A 18 -5.29 -7.31 0.12
C ILE A 18 -5.92 -7.15 1.52
N ARG A 19 -7.25 -7.09 1.59
CA ARG A 19 -7.97 -6.93 2.87
C ARG A 19 -7.82 -8.16 3.76
N GLU A 20 -7.95 -9.34 3.19
CA GLU A 20 -7.74 -10.61 3.89
C GLU A 20 -6.32 -10.69 4.46
N GLN A 21 -5.30 -10.40 3.65
CA GLN A 21 -3.92 -10.41 4.13
C GLN A 21 -3.68 -9.36 5.23
N ASN A 22 -4.26 -8.17 5.12
CA ASN A 22 -4.16 -7.15 6.17
C ASN A 22 -4.88 -7.58 7.45
N TYR A 23 -6.03 -8.25 7.34
CA TYR A 23 -6.70 -8.83 8.49
C TYR A 23 -5.81 -9.87 9.17
N GLU A 24 -5.31 -10.86 8.43
CA GLU A 24 -4.44 -11.91 8.96
C GLU A 24 -3.18 -11.36 9.63
N ARG A 25 -2.59 -10.29 9.09
CA ARG A 25 -1.43 -9.61 9.67
C ARG A 25 -1.74 -8.85 10.95
N THR A 26 -2.96 -8.34 11.11
CA THR A 26 -3.31 -7.38 12.16
C THR A 26 -4.35 -7.90 13.16
N LYS A 27 -4.83 -9.14 13.01
CA LYS A 27 -5.90 -9.73 13.83
C LYS A 27 -5.51 -9.88 15.30
N ASP A 28 -4.24 -10.18 15.58
CA ASP A 28 -3.73 -10.40 16.93
C ASP A 28 -3.05 -9.16 17.53
N MET A 29 -2.99 -8.05 16.78
CA MET A 29 -2.41 -6.79 17.28
C MET A 29 -3.34 -6.10 18.26
N THR A 30 -2.76 -5.52 19.30
CA THR A 30 -3.45 -4.54 20.14
C THR A 30 -3.83 -3.30 19.32
N VAL A 31 -4.75 -2.49 19.86
CA VAL A 31 -5.14 -1.22 19.21
C VAL A 31 -3.93 -0.30 19.02
N ALA A 32 -3.05 -0.20 20.01
CA ALA A 32 -1.85 0.64 19.94
C ALA A 32 -0.89 0.19 18.84
N GLU A 33 -0.64 -1.12 18.73
CA GLU A 33 0.20 -1.70 17.67
C GLU A 33 -0.43 -1.50 16.29
N LYS A 34 -1.74 -1.68 16.17
CA LYS A 34 -2.48 -1.47 14.92
C LYS A 34 -2.41 -0.01 14.46
N VAL A 35 -2.53 0.95 15.38
CA VAL A 35 -2.35 2.38 15.09
C VAL A 35 -0.93 2.67 14.64
N ALA A 36 0.08 2.15 15.35
CA ALA A 36 1.49 2.33 14.98
C ALA A 36 1.79 1.74 13.58
N TYR A 37 1.28 0.54 13.30
CA TYR A 37 1.43 -0.17 12.02
C TYR A 37 0.90 0.67 10.85
N TYR A 38 -0.34 1.18 10.95
CA TYR A 38 -0.92 1.99 9.88
C TYR A 38 -0.25 3.36 9.74
N ASN A 39 0.16 3.98 10.85
CA ASN A 39 0.84 5.28 10.79
C ASN A 39 2.22 5.18 10.11
N ASN A 40 3.00 4.13 10.39
CA ASN A 40 4.29 3.96 9.73
C ASN A 40 4.11 3.64 8.24
N SER A 41 3.24 2.68 7.93
CA SER A 41 2.94 2.28 6.55
C SER A 41 2.40 3.44 5.71
N GLY A 42 1.56 4.30 6.32
CA GLY A 42 1.02 5.50 5.67
C GLY A 42 2.11 6.49 5.26
N LYS A 43 3.10 6.74 6.14
CA LYS A 43 4.24 7.64 5.84
C LYS A 43 5.13 7.11 4.72
N GLU A 44 5.26 5.80 4.58
CA GLU A 44 6.02 5.18 3.48
C GLU A 44 5.25 5.29 2.16
N ALA A 45 3.95 5.03 2.18
CA ALA A 45 3.07 5.18 1.02
C ALA A 45 3.04 6.63 0.53
N GLU A 46 2.94 7.62 1.44
CA GLU A 46 2.98 9.04 1.11
C GLU A 46 4.28 9.42 0.37
N ARG A 47 5.43 9.00 0.90
CA ARG A 47 6.74 9.22 0.26
C ARG A 47 6.81 8.63 -1.14
N GLU A 48 6.29 7.42 -1.35
CA GLU A 48 6.28 6.79 -2.68
C GLU A 48 5.34 7.50 -3.66
N ILE A 49 4.16 7.95 -3.18
CA ILE A 49 3.21 8.73 -4.00
C ILE A 49 3.86 10.05 -4.44
N GLU A 50 4.51 10.76 -3.52
CA GLU A 50 5.22 12.02 -3.82
C GLU A 50 6.35 11.80 -4.83
N ARG A 51 7.15 10.74 -4.66
CA ARG A 51 8.21 10.36 -5.59
C ARG A 51 7.65 10.12 -7.01
N ARG A 52 6.57 9.35 -7.13
CA ARG A 52 5.92 9.08 -8.43
C ARG A 52 5.34 10.35 -9.06
N ARG A 53 4.71 11.24 -8.25
CA ARG A 53 4.22 12.54 -8.71
C ARG A 53 5.36 13.42 -9.23
N ALA A 54 6.50 13.46 -8.53
CA ALA A 54 7.68 14.21 -8.96
C ALA A 54 8.24 13.67 -10.29
N LEU A 55 8.34 12.35 -10.45
CA LEU A 55 8.77 11.73 -11.70
C LEU A 55 7.84 12.06 -12.86
N LYS A 56 6.52 11.99 -12.64
CA LYS A 56 5.52 12.35 -13.65
C LYS A 56 5.69 13.82 -14.09
N ARG A 57 5.87 14.75 -13.14
CA ARG A 57 6.11 16.18 -13.45
C ARG A 57 7.38 16.38 -14.28
N LYS A 58 8.48 15.69 -13.94
CA LYS A 58 9.73 15.76 -14.72
C LYS A 58 9.55 15.24 -16.14
N ALA A 59 8.88 14.10 -16.30
CA ALA A 59 8.60 13.52 -17.61
C ALA A 59 7.77 14.46 -18.49
N VAL A 60 6.71 15.06 -17.94
CA VAL A 60 5.88 16.05 -18.66
C VAL A 60 6.68 17.30 -19.04
N ALA A 61 7.55 17.80 -18.17
CA ALA A 61 8.38 18.97 -18.47
C ALA A 61 9.51 18.71 -19.49
N SER A 62 9.81 17.45 -19.78
CA SER A 62 10.84 17.03 -20.74
C SER A 62 10.25 16.61 -22.10
N MET A 63 8.92 16.66 -22.25
CA MET A 63 8.19 16.52 -23.52
C MET A 63 7.92 17.91 -24.11
#